data_AF-A0A5M3MXS0-F1
#
_entry.id   AF-A0A5M3MXS0-F1
#
_cell.length_a   1.000
_cell.length_b   1.000
_cell.length_c   1.000
_cell.angle_alpha   90.00
_cell.angle_beta   90.00
_cell.angle_gamma   90.00
#
_symmetry.space_group_name_H-M   'P 1'
#
loop_
_entity.id
_entity.type
_entity.pdbx_description
1 polymer ?
#
loop_
_entity_poly.entity_id
_entity_poly.type
_entity_poly.pdbx_seq_one_letter_code
_entity_poly.pdbx_strand_id
1 'polypeptide(L)'
;SPSPTRFYLPDTMASWPWKTRTNPHADEVGGGDASSGHLSLLSESFSRLIQLVHSFDHLLVVSLFVLVIILVDDCTDTENADVARQTADLVNDAFEHSDQPRPAGEGPIGEIVRRFWQYAIGIISPKVQVAFLKHFGEFLESIVTQAGQRDEDVRLNVDTYLKLRRDNVGVMPFFPFLRPTSGPDLPEEIWESAVIAEMTGHIVDMYIFDNDTIFYGREYALGDTGHNIVTLLMQEYGIDVGSVAWATARHAAAQKAFKDGLERLPSHGAQADAQVKEYLNGLGYWIRAYHVWSFKIERYFDGRGDEVKVSRLVQLKPQ
;
A
#
# COMPACT_ATOMS: atom_id res chain seq x y z
N SER A 1 23.78 26.24 -2.44
CA SER A 1 23.31 26.21 -1.05
C SER A 1 23.69 24.88 -0.44
N PRO A 2 23.95 24.77 0.88
CA PRO A 2 24.15 23.47 1.51
C PRO A 2 22.88 22.62 1.34
N SER A 3 23.04 21.32 1.14
CA SER A 3 21.91 20.38 1.08
C SER A 3 21.12 20.45 2.41
N PRO A 4 19.79 20.37 2.37
CA PRO A 4 18.97 20.38 3.58
C PRO A 4 19.40 19.20 4.49
N THR A 5 19.52 19.47 5.79
CA THR A 5 19.88 18.45 6.80
C THR A 5 18.67 17.92 7.58
N ARG A 6 17.49 18.54 7.38
CA ARG A 6 16.22 18.20 8.03
C ARG A 6 15.04 18.79 7.27
N PHE A 7 13.87 18.18 7.42
CA PHE A 7 12.60 18.70 6.91
C PHE A 7 11.43 18.40 7.87
N TYR A 8 10.30 19.08 7.69
CA TYR A 8 9.10 18.84 8.48
C TYR A 8 8.08 17.99 7.70
N LEU A 9 7.55 16.96 8.35
CA LEU A 9 6.42 16.19 7.85
C LEU A 9 5.09 16.86 8.22
N PRO A 10 4.22 17.15 7.24
CA PRO A 10 2.87 17.64 7.50
C PRO A 10 2.02 16.60 8.26
N ASP A 11 1.07 17.05 9.08
CA ASP A 11 -0.02 16.18 9.56
C ASP A 11 -1.13 16.13 8.51
N THR A 12 -0.91 15.36 7.45
CA THR A 12 -1.82 15.25 6.31
C THR A 12 -3.20 14.71 6.71
N MET A 13 -3.30 13.97 7.82
CA MET A 13 -4.50 13.24 8.23
C MET A 13 -5.25 13.85 9.42
N ALA A 14 -4.89 15.08 9.85
CA ALA A 14 -5.52 15.76 10.99
C ALA A 14 -7.04 15.88 10.86
N SER A 15 -7.52 16.30 9.67
CA SER A 15 -8.95 16.51 9.37
C SER A 15 -9.64 15.30 8.75
N TRP A 16 -8.94 14.16 8.58
CA TRP A 16 -9.51 12.95 8.00
C TRP A 16 -10.58 12.35 8.93
N PRO A 17 -11.82 12.08 8.46
CA PRO A 17 -12.92 11.70 9.34
C PRO A 17 -12.91 10.23 9.74
N TRP A 18 -12.29 9.34 8.95
CA TRP A 18 -12.10 7.93 9.31
C TRP A 18 -10.97 7.83 10.34
N LYS A 19 -11.33 7.76 11.62
CA LYS A 19 -10.37 7.56 12.72
C LYS A 19 -9.99 6.09 12.86
N THR A 20 -8.78 5.84 13.36
CA THR A 20 -8.25 4.51 13.63
C THR A 20 -9.14 3.75 14.62
N ARG A 21 -9.35 2.45 14.40
CA ARG A 21 -10.14 1.57 15.28
C ARG A 21 -9.44 0.22 15.42
N THR A 22 -9.42 -0.36 16.62
CA THR A 22 -8.85 -1.71 16.81
C THR A 22 -9.88 -2.78 16.43
N ASN A 23 -9.49 -3.78 15.63
CA ASN A 23 -10.30 -4.97 15.32
C ASN A 23 -10.33 -5.89 16.58
N PRO A 24 -11.47 -6.50 16.92
CA PRO A 24 -11.57 -7.41 18.07
C PRO A 24 -10.58 -8.60 18.04
N HIS A 25 -10.20 -9.07 16.86
CA HIS A 25 -9.26 -10.18 16.65
C HIS A 25 -7.79 -9.73 16.57
N ALA A 26 -7.50 -8.47 16.92
CA ALA A 26 -6.17 -7.89 16.85
C ALA A 26 -5.11 -8.70 17.58
N ASP A 27 -5.40 -9.00 18.85
CA ASP A 27 -4.47 -9.67 19.75
C ASP A 27 -4.31 -11.14 19.36
N GLU A 28 -5.36 -11.76 18.81
CA GLU A 28 -5.35 -13.15 18.33
C GLU A 28 -4.46 -13.30 17.09
N VAL A 29 -4.57 -12.41 16.11
CA VAL A 29 -3.72 -12.43 14.90
C VAL A 29 -2.28 -12.05 15.23
N GLY A 30 -2.08 -11.20 16.23
CA GLY A 30 -0.73 -10.75 16.61
C GLY A 30 0.12 -11.77 17.34
N GLY A 31 -0.48 -12.86 17.83
CA GLY A 31 0.19 -13.82 18.70
C GLY A 31 0.45 -13.18 20.06
N GLY A 32 -0.01 -13.79 21.15
CA GLY A 32 0.07 -13.26 22.51
C GLY A 32 1.48 -13.09 23.11
N ASP A 33 2.54 -13.02 22.29
CA ASP A 33 3.90 -12.75 22.74
C ASP A 33 4.63 -11.82 21.75
N ALA A 34 4.93 -10.61 22.21
CA ALA A 34 5.59 -9.52 21.47
C ALA A 34 7.07 -9.80 21.11
N SER A 35 7.49 -11.07 21.14
CA SER A 35 8.87 -11.54 20.96
C SER A 35 9.23 -11.85 19.50
N SER A 36 8.26 -11.80 18.57
CA SER A 36 8.48 -11.95 17.12
C SER A 36 8.30 -10.62 16.38
N GLY A 37 9.31 -9.77 16.48
CA GLY A 37 9.25 -8.31 16.26
C GLY A 37 8.77 -7.78 14.90
N HIS A 38 8.66 -8.58 13.84
CA HIS A 38 8.11 -8.11 12.55
C HIS A 38 6.64 -8.48 12.36
N LEU A 39 6.24 -9.71 12.70
CA LEU A 39 4.84 -10.14 12.60
C LEU A 39 3.96 -9.40 13.62
N SER A 40 4.46 -9.17 14.84
CA SER A 40 3.70 -8.51 15.92
C SER A 40 3.49 -7.00 15.65
N LEU A 41 4.44 -6.31 15.01
CA LEU A 41 4.29 -4.89 14.64
C LEU A 41 3.36 -4.69 13.44
N LEU A 42 3.39 -5.64 12.49
CA LEU A 42 2.49 -5.66 11.33
C LEU A 42 1.08 -6.04 11.75
N SER A 43 0.91 -7.04 12.61
CA SER A 43 -0.38 -7.41 13.19
C SER A 43 -0.93 -6.31 14.09
N GLU A 44 -0.17 -5.64 14.96
CA GLU A 44 -0.68 -4.58 15.86
C GLU A 44 -1.11 -3.31 15.10
N SER A 45 -0.61 -3.13 13.88
CA SER A 45 -0.93 -1.97 13.05
C SER A 45 -1.99 -2.27 12.00
N PHE A 46 -1.99 -3.47 11.40
CA PHE A 46 -3.04 -3.94 10.49
C PHE A 46 -4.27 -4.50 11.22
N SER A 47 -4.13 -4.94 12.47
CA SER A 47 -5.28 -5.21 13.33
C SER A 47 -6.08 -3.95 13.67
N ARG A 48 -5.48 -2.76 13.52
CA ARG A 48 -6.19 -1.47 13.65
C ARG A 48 -6.83 -1.00 12.33
N LEU A 49 -6.80 -1.83 11.31
CA LEU A 49 -7.04 -1.41 9.93
C LEU A 49 -8.46 -1.70 9.48
N ILE A 50 -9.14 -2.71 10.06
CA ILE A 50 -10.40 -3.14 9.45
C ILE A 50 -11.40 -3.65 10.48
N GLN A 51 -12.31 -2.79 10.96
CA GLN A 51 -13.56 -3.26 11.60
C GLN A 51 -14.53 -3.94 10.60
N LEU A 52 -14.25 -3.84 9.29
CA LEU A 52 -15.03 -4.46 8.22
C LEU A 52 -14.58 -5.89 7.90
N VAL A 53 -13.49 -6.34 8.53
CA VAL A 53 -13.04 -7.71 8.44
C VAL A 53 -13.70 -8.42 9.61
N HIS A 54 -14.84 -8.99 9.29
CA HIS A 54 -15.80 -9.53 10.26
C HIS A 54 -15.35 -10.84 10.90
N SER A 55 -14.27 -11.47 10.41
CA SER A 55 -13.71 -12.70 10.96
C SER A 55 -12.20 -12.67 11.12
N PHE A 56 -11.71 -13.44 12.10
CA PHE A 56 -10.28 -13.72 12.30
C PHE A 56 -9.58 -14.15 11.00
N ASP A 57 -10.17 -15.07 10.24
CA ASP A 57 -9.53 -15.61 9.03
C ASP A 57 -9.31 -14.55 7.95
N HIS A 58 -10.30 -13.69 7.72
CA HIS A 58 -10.14 -12.58 6.76
C HIS A 58 -9.07 -11.60 7.23
N LEU A 59 -8.91 -11.38 8.54
CA LEU A 59 -7.89 -10.48 9.07
C LEU A 59 -6.52 -11.08 8.86
N LEU A 60 -6.39 -12.39 9.11
CA LEU A 60 -5.17 -13.12 8.87
C LEU A 60 -4.78 -13.11 7.39
N VAL A 61 -5.73 -13.27 6.45
CA VAL A 61 -5.45 -13.14 5.00
C VAL A 61 -4.85 -11.78 4.68
N VAL A 62 -5.48 -10.68 5.13
CA VAL A 62 -4.96 -9.34 4.85
C VAL A 62 -3.59 -9.13 5.50
N SER A 63 -3.41 -9.57 6.75
CA SER A 63 -2.12 -9.45 7.45
C SER A 63 -1.00 -10.26 6.80
N LEU A 64 -1.28 -11.47 6.32
CA LEU A 64 -0.33 -12.28 5.56
C LEU A 64 0.01 -11.64 4.23
N PHE A 65 -0.97 -11.02 3.55
CA PHE A 65 -0.72 -10.34 2.29
C PHE A 65 0.22 -9.12 2.46
N VAL A 66 0.15 -8.41 3.59
CA VAL A 66 1.14 -7.35 3.91
C VAL A 66 2.56 -7.91 3.94
N LEU A 67 2.77 -9.11 4.49
CA LEU A 67 4.08 -9.74 4.51
C LEU A 67 4.54 -10.12 3.10
N VAL A 68 3.63 -10.65 2.29
CA VAL A 68 3.91 -11.01 0.90
C VAL A 68 4.35 -9.79 0.10
N ILE A 69 3.64 -8.66 0.22
CA ILE A 69 3.99 -7.48 -0.56
C ILE A 69 5.32 -6.86 -0.13
N ILE A 70 5.61 -6.81 1.17
CA ILE A 70 6.90 -6.36 1.69
C ILE A 70 8.03 -7.27 1.20
N LEU A 71 7.80 -8.58 1.18
CA LEU A 71 8.81 -9.54 0.73
C LEU A 71 9.09 -9.40 -0.77
N VAL A 72 8.06 -9.20 -1.59
CA VAL A 72 8.23 -8.95 -3.04
C VAL A 72 9.06 -7.68 -3.26
N ASP A 73 8.68 -6.59 -2.61
CA ASP A 73 9.36 -5.29 -2.64
C ASP A 73 10.85 -5.44 -2.23
N ASP A 74 11.14 -6.03 -1.07
CA ASP A 74 12.51 -6.30 -0.59
C ASP A 74 13.31 -7.20 -1.55
N CYS A 75 12.67 -8.09 -2.31
CA CYS A 75 13.32 -8.94 -3.31
C CYS A 75 13.54 -8.27 -4.68
N THR A 76 12.98 -7.09 -4.94
CA THR A 76 13.04 -6.43 -6.26
C THR A 76 13.57 -4.99 -6.25
N ASP A 77 13.52 -4.30 -5.11
CA ASP A 77 13.80 -2.86 -5.00
C ASP A 77 15.21 -2.44 -5.40
N THR A 78 16.22 -3.31 -5.27
CA THR A 78 17.61 -2.99 -5.67
C THR A 78 18.11 -3.82 -6.84
N GLU A 79 17.23 -4.61 -7.44
CA GLU A 79 17.59 -5.57 -8.48
C GLU A 79 17.40 -4.99 -9.88
N ASN A 80 18.03 -5.62 -10.87
CA ASN A 80 17.84 -5.29 -12.29
C ASN A 80 16.53 -5.91 -12.84
N ALA A 81 16.16 -5.53 -14.06
CA ALA A 81 14.92 -5.98 -14.69
C ALA A 81 14.82 -7.51 -14.84
N ASP A 82 15.93 -8.18 -15.14
CA ASP A 82 15.96 -9.64 -15.32
C ASP A 82 15.66 -10.37 -14.00
N VAL A 83 16.26 -9.92 -12.90
CA VAL A 83 16.01 -10.49 -11.56
C VAL A 83 14.61 -10.14 -11.07
N ALA A 84 14.15 -8.91 -11.27
CA ALA A 84 12.77 -8.52 -10.94
C ALA A 84 11.74 -9.37 -11.72
N ARG A 85 12.00 -9.63 -13.01
CA ARG A 85 11.18 -10.52 -13.84
C ARG A 85 11.16 -11.93 -13.30
N GLN A 86 12.30 -12.50 -12.95
CA GLN A 86 12.37 -13.85 -12.36
C GLN A 86 11.56 -13.95 -11.06
N THR A 87 11.66 -12.94 -10.19
CA THR A 87 10.84 -12.89 -8.97
C THR A 87 9.35 -12.79 -9.29
N ALA A 88 8.95 -11.91 -10.22
CA ALA A 88 7.55 -11.76 -10.62
C ALA A 88 6.97 -13.06 -11.19
N ASP A 89 7.70 -13.73 -12.09
CA ASP A 89 7.28 -14.98 -12.72
C ASP A 89 7.15 -16.11 -11.69
N LEU A 90 8.11 -16.21 -10.77
CA LEU A 90 8.09 -17.18 -9.66
C LEU A 90 6.89 -16.96 -8.75
N VAL A 91 6.60 -15.70 -8.40
CA VAL A 91 5.45 -15.34 -7.56
C VAL A 91 4.13 -15.66 -8.26
N ASN A 92 3.99 -15.33 -9.54
CA ASN A 92 2.82 -15.68 -10.34
C ASN A 92 2.62 -17.20 -10.42
N ASP A 93 3.70 -17.95 -10.69
CA ASP A 93 3.66 -19.42 -10.73
C ASP A 93 3.24 -20.02 -9.37
N ALA A 94 3.63 -19.42 -8.25
CA ALA A 94 3.19 -19.84 -6.92
C ALA A 94 1.68 -19.60 -6.66
N PHE A 95 1.08 -18.58 -7.29
CA PHE A 95 -0.37 -18.38 -7.26
C PHE A 95 -1.10 -19.41 -8.13
N GLU A 96 -0.64 -19.60 -9.37
CA GLU A 96 -1.27 -20.49 -10.35
C GLU A 96 -1.21 -21.96 -9.92
N HIS A 97 -0.07 -22.40 -9.38
CA HIS A 97 0.20 -23.80 -9.01
C HIS A 97 0.23 -23.99 -7.49
N SER A 98 -0.65 -23.28 -6.78
CA SER A 98 -0.63 -23.29 -5.31
C SER A 98 -0.90 -24.65 -4.67
N ASP A 99 -1.52 -25.58 -5.40
CA ASP A 99 -1.80 -26.96 -5.01
C ASP A 99 -0.59 -27.91 -5.15
N GLN A 100 0.50 -27.47 -5.78
CA GLN A 100 1.68 -28.28 -6.06
C GLN A 100 2.88 -27.87 -5.18
N PRO A 101 3.73 -28.80 -4.73
CA PRO A 101 5.00 -28.45 -4.09
C PRO A 101 5.87 -27.57 -4.99
N ARG A 102 6.56 -26.58 -4.40
CA ARG A 102 7.52 -25.76 -5.14
C ARG A 102 8.75 -26.57 -5.59
N PRO A 103 9.36 -26.24 -6.75
CA PRO A 103 10.58 -26.90 -7.21
C PRO A 103 11.73 -26.86 -6.18
N ALA A 104 12.52 -27.92 -6.11
CA ALA A 104 13.68 -27.97 -5.23
C ALA A 104 14.74 -26.94 -5.66
N GLY A 105 15.25 -26.16 -4.70
CA GLY A 105 16.25 -25.12 -4.95
C GLY A 105 15.67 -23.76 -5.37
N GLU A 106 14.35 -23.62 -5.43
CA GLU A 106 13.68 -22.32 -5.60
C GLU A 106 13.89 -21.41 -4.37
N GLY A 107 13.88 -20.09 -4.58
CA GLY A 107 13.93 -19.10 -3.52
C GLY A 107 12.74 -19.20 -2.54
N PRO A 108 12.91 -18.82 -1.26
CA PRO A 108 11.90 -19.01 -0.22
C PRO A 108 10.58 -18.27 -0.47
N ILE A 109 10.60 -17.20 -1.27
CA ILE A 109 9.42 -16.39 -1.61
C ILE A 109 8.32 -17.22 -2.27
N GLY A 110 8.67 -18.20 -3.11
CA GLY A 110 7.68 -19.05 -3.79
C GLY A 110 6.87 -19.90 -2.82
N GLU A 111 7.53 -20.52 -1.84
CA GLU A 111 6.86 -21.32 -0.82
C GLU A 111 6.02 -20.45 0.13
N ILE A 112 6.49 -19.24 0.46
CA ILE A 112 5.74 -18.28 1.28
C ILE A 112 4.44 -17.87 0.56
N VAL A 113 4.53 -17.44 -0.70
CA VAL A 113 3.39 -17.05 -1.52
C VAL A 113 2.42 -18.22 -1.72
N ARG A 114 2.93 -19.41 -2.03
CA ARG A 114 2.14 -20.63 -2.18
C ARG A 114 1.28 -20.90 -0.95
N ARG A 115 1.90 -20.88 0.25
CA ARG A 115 1.20 -21.15 1.52
C ARG A 115 0.20 -20.06 1.87
N PHE A 116 0.54 -18.79 1.63
CA PHE A 116 -0.40 -17.68 1.76
C PHE A 116 -1.63 -17.92 0.88
N TRP A 117 -1.43 -18.24 -0.41
CA TRP A 117 -2.53 -18.38 -1.35
C TRP A 117 -3.40 -19.61 -1.06
N GLN A 118 -2.80 -20.74 -0.68
CA GLN A 118 -3.55 -21.93 -0.25
C GLN A 118 -4.49 -21.63 0.92
N TYR A 119 -4.05 -20.81 1.88
CA TYR A 119 -4.90 -20.37 2.98
C TYR A 119 -5.98 -19.39 2.50
N ALA A 120 -5.59 -18.39 1.71
CA ALA A 120 -6.50 -17.34 1.25
C ALA A 120 -7.67 -17.88 0.42
N ILE A 121 -7.43 -18.77 -0.56
CA ILE A 121 -8.48 -19.30 -1.46
C ILE A 121 -9.67 -19.91 -0.71
N GLY A 122 -9.45 -20.51 0.46
CA GLY A 122 -10.51 -21.08 1.29
C GLY A 122 -11.37 -20.05 2.03
N ILE A 123 -10.91 -18.80 2.12
CA ILE A 123 -11.52 -17.73 2.92
C ILE A 123 -12.19 -16.67 2.03
N ILE A 124 -11.52 -16.23 0.96
CA ILE A 124 -12.01 -15.16 0.08
C ILE A 124 -12.89 -15.70 -1.05
N SER A 125 -13.92 -14.95 -1.44
CA SER A 125 -14.83 -15.36 -2.51
C SER A 125 -14.14 -15.42 -3.88
N PRO A 126 -14.58 -16.27 -4.82
CA PRO A 126 -13.97 -16.36 -6.16
C PRO A 126 -13.88 -15.03 -6.90
N LYS A 127 -14.87 -14.15 -6.76
CA LYS A 127 -14.85 -12.80 -7.36
C LYS A 127 -13.75 -11.92 -6.78
N VAL A 128 -13.54 -11.98 -5.45
CA VAL A 128 -12.45 -11.27 -4.77
C VAL A 128 -11.10 -11.86 -5.17
N GLN A 129 -10.99 -13.19 -5.33
CA GLN A 129 -9.77 -13.85 -5.82
C GLN A 129 -9.37 -13.32 -7.21
N VAL A 130 -10.32 -13.26 -8.15
CA VAL A 130 -10.07 -12.74 -9.51
C VAL A 130 -9.63 -11.28 -9.47
N ALA A 131 -10.33 -10.44 -8.70
CA ALA A 131 -9.97 -9.03 -8.57
C ALA A 131 -8.59 -8.82 -7.91
N PHE A 132 -8.26 -9.62 -6.90
CA PHE A 132 -6.95 -9.62 -6.25
C PHE A 132 -5.84 -10.01 -7.24
N LEU A 133 -5.97 -11.16 -7.91
CA LEU A 133 -4.96 -11.66 -8.83
C LEU A 133 -4.73 -10.70 -10.00
N LYS A 134 -5.79 -10.04 -10.49
CA LYS A 134 -5.67 -9.00 -11.51
C LYS A 134 -4.77 -7.86 -11.03
N HIS A 135 -5.10 -7.23 -9.90
CA HIS A 135 -4.31 -6.10 -9.39
C HIS A 135 -2.90 -6.50 -8.96
N PHE A 136 -2.74 -7.70 -8.41
CA PHE A 136 -1.42 -8.18 -8.02
C PHE A 136 -0.53 -8.49 -9.22
N GLY A 137 -1.08 -9.06 -10.29
CA GLY A 137 -0.37 -9.23 -11.57
C GLY A 137 0.02 -7.89 -12.19
N GLU A 138 -0.88 -6.90 -12.21
CA GLU A 138 -0.59 -5.53 -12.66
C GLU A 138 0.56 -4.90 -11.85
N PHE A 139 0.56 -5.10 -10.53
CA PHE A 139 1.65 -4.67 -9.65
C PHE A 139 2.98 -5.37 -10.01
N LEU A 140 2.99 -6.69 -10.18
CA LEU A 140 4.20 -7.45 -10.54
C LEU A 140 4.79 -7.02 -11.90
N GLU A 141 3.96 -6.70 -12.89
CA GLU A 141 4.44 -6.16 -14.16
C GLU A 141 5.03 -4.74 -14.00
N SER A 142 4.43 -3.93 -13.12
CA SER A 142 4.87 -2.57 -12.87
C SER A 142 6.23 -2.49 -12.14
N ILE A 143 6.54 -3.43 -11.23
CA ILE A 143 7.86 -3.48 -10.57
C ILE A 143 8.97 -3.90 -11.53
N VAL A 144 8.67 -4.79 -12.50
CA VAL A 144 9.63 -5.13 -13.57
C VAL A 144 9.90 -3.91 -14.45
N THR A 145 8.84 -3.16 -14.78
CA THR A 145 8.96 -1.91 -15.55
C THR A 145 9.83 -0.89 -14.79
N GLN A 146 9.63 -0.75 -13.48
CA GLN A 146 10.43 0.11 -12.62
C GLN A 146 11.91 -0.30 -12.60
N ALA A 147 12.20 -1.59 -12.49
CA ALA A 147 13.57 -2.10 -12.53
C ALA A 147 14.25 -1.82 -13.88
N GLY A 148 13.55 -1.99 -15.01
CA GLY A 148 14.08 -1.63 -16.33
C GLY A 148 14.38 -0.12 -16.47
N GLN A 149 13.52 0.74 -15.92
CA GLN A 149 13.79 2.18 -15.87
C GLN A 149 15.03 2.53 -15.06
N ARG A 150 15.27 1.79 -13.96
CA ARG A 150 16.47 1.94 -13.13
C ARG A 150 17.72 1.51 -13.91
N ASP A 151 17.68 0.39 -14.61
CA ASP A 151 18.80 -0.11 -15.43
C ASP A 151 19.19 0.89 -16.54
N GLU A 152 18.21 1.58 -17.11
CA GLU A 152 18.39 2.56 -18.18
C GLU A 152 18.62 4.01 -17.69
N ASP A 153 18.67 4.26 -16.36
CA ASP A 153 18.73 5.59 -15.75
C ASP A 153 17.66 6.56 -16.30
N VAL A 154 16.44 6.04 -16.52
CA VAL A 154 15.33 6.80 -17.08
C VAL A 154 14.84 7.83 -16.08
N ARG A 155 14.89 9.10 -16.46
CA ARG A 155 14.34 10.21 -15.69
C ARG A 155 12.88 10.47 -16.06
N LEU A 156 11.99 10.27 -15.09
CA LEU A 156 10.57 10.53 -15.24
C LEU A 156 10.25 11.99 -14.89
N ASN A 157 9.32 12.60 -15.63
CA ASN A 157 8.66 13.82 -15.14
C ASN A 157 7.55 13.45 -14.15
N VAL A 158 7.04 14.44 -13.40
CA VAL A 158 6.00 14.24 -12.39
C VAL A 158 4.76 13.50 -12.92
N ASP A 159 4.25 13.85 -14.10
CA ASP A 159 3.00 13.26 -14.62
C ASP A 159 3.17 11.79 -15.02
N THR A 160 4.27 11.46 -15.70
CA THR A 160 4.62 10.08 -16.05
C THR A 160 4.90 9.26 -14.80
N TYR A 161 5.61 9.83 -13.83
CA TYR A 161 5.87 9.20 -12.54
C TYR A 161 4.56 8.84 -11.83
N LEU A 162 3.66 9.80 -11.64
CA LEU A 162 2.39 9.54 -10.93
C LEU A 162 1.52 8.50 -11.64
N LYS A 163 1.58 8.42 -12.98
CA LYS A 163 0.87 7.37 -13.72
C LYS A 163 1.42 5.98 -13.35
N LEU A 164 2.73 5.80 -13.41
CA LEU A 164 3.38 4.51 -13.11
C LEU A 164 3.32 4.17 -11.62
N ARG A 165 3.47 5.18 -10.76
CA ARG A 165 3.49 5.02 -9.30
C ARG A 165 2.17 4.48 -8.77
N ARG A 166 1.04 4.80 -9.41
CA ARG A 166 -0.26 4.20 -9.04
C ARG A 166 -0.29 2.68 -9.19
N ASP A 167 0.47 2.14 -10.13
CA ASP A 167 0.55 0.70 -10.37
C ASP A 167 1.60 0.05 -9.44
N ASN A 168 2.76 0.69 -9.28
CA ASN A 168 3.89 0.10 -8.54
C ASN A 168 3.97 0.43 -7.05
N VAL A 169 3.12 1.32 -6.51
CA VAL A 169 3.11 1.60 -5.06
C VAL A 169 2.48 0.46 -4.23
N GLY A 170 1.94 -0.58 -4.87
CA GLY A 170 1.55 -1.83 -4.23
C GLY A 170 0.23 -1.81 -3.45
N VAL A 171 -0.57 -0.73 -3.51
CA VAL A 171 -1.77 -0.62 -2.68
C VAL A 171 -3.03 -1.27 -3.29
N MET A 172 -3.17 -1.24 -4.62
CA MET A 172 -4.37 -1.72 -5.33
C MET A 172 -4.76 -3.18 -4.98
N PRO A 173 -3.82 -4.13 -4.83
CA PRO A 173 -4.15 -5.51 -4.49
C PRO A 173 -4.85 -5.68 -3.13
N PHE A 174 -4.75 -4.72 -2.19
CA PHE A 174 -5.45 -4.81 -0.90
C PHE A 174 -6.95 -4.57 -1.01
N PHE A 175 -7.38 -3.74 -1.97
CA PHE A 175 -8.75 -3.23 -2.00
C PHE A 175 -9.82 -4.29 -2.26
N PRO A 176 -9.61 -5.31 -3.11
CA PRO A 176 -10.55 -6.43 -3.24
C PRO A 176 -10.95 -7.07 -1.90
N PHE A 177 -10.03 -7.16 -0.93
CA PHE A 177 -10.32 -7.73 0.40
C PHE A 177 -11.24 -6.87 1.28
N LEU A 178 -11.51 -5.63 0.88
CA LEU A 178 -12.42 -4.72 1.57
C LEU A 178 -13.87 -4.86 1.09
N ARG A 179 -14.12 -5.67 0.04
CA ARG A 179 -15.48 -5.93 -0.41
C ARG A 179 -16.26 -6.65 0.71
N PRO A 180 -17.52 -6.27 0.99
CA PRO A 180 -18.30 -6.91 2.04
C PRO A 180 -18.42 -8.42 1.82
N THR A 181 -18.22 -9.17 2.89
CA THR A 181 -18.33 -10.65 2.90
C THR A 181 -19.71 -11.13 3.35
N SER A 182 -20.55 -10.19 3.80
CA SER A 182 -21.92 -10.44 4.24
C SER A 182 -22.92 -9.84 3.26
N GLY A 183 -24.00 -10.57 2.98
CA GLY A 183 -25.01 -10.16 2.01
C GLY A 183 -24.86 -10.86 0.65
N PRO A 184 -25.74 -10.54 -0.31
CA PRO A 184 -25.69 -11.09 -1.66
C PRO A 184 -24.56 -10.44 -2.46
N ASP A 185 -23.93 -11.25 -3.31
CA ASP A 185 -22.96 -10.79 -4.28
C ASP A 185 -23.55 -9.68 -5.16
N LEU A 186 -22.82 -8.57 -5.26
CA LEU A 186 -23.13 -7.54 -6.23
C LEU A 186 -22.63 -7.92 -7.64
N PRO A 187 -23.27 -7.38 -8.69
CA PRO A 187 -22.73 -7.43 -10.06
C PRO A 187 -21.35 -6.74 -10.14
N GLU A 188 -20.43 -7.28 -10.93
CA GLU A 188 -19.07 -6.72 -11.05
C GLU A 188 -19.08 -5.31 -11.66
N GLU A 189 -20.08 -4.97 -12.47
CA GLU A 189 -20.25 -3.65 -13.09
C GLU A 189 -20.40 -2.53 -12.05
N ILE A 190 -20.86 -2.86 -10.83
CA ILE A 190 -20.89 -1.90 -9.71
C ILE A 190 -19.47 -1.64 -9.22
N TRP A 191 -18.69 -2.70 -8.96
CA TRP A 191 -17.31 -2.61 -8.47
C TRP A 191 -16.38 -1.97 -9.50
N GLU A 192 -16.62 -2.21 -10.79
CA GLU A 192 -15.86 -1.66 -11.92
C GLU A 192 -16.39 -0.29 -12.39
N SER A 193 -17.36 0.29 -11.68
CA SER A 193 -17.91 1.59 -12.04
C SER A 193 -16.86 2.70 -11.99
N ALA A 194 -16.96 3.65 -12.91
CA ALA A 194 -16.02 4.76 -13.03
C ALA A 194 -15.92 5.59 -11.74
N VAL A 195 -17.02 5.75 -10.99
CA VAL A 195 -17.02 6.50 -9.72
C VAL A 195 -16.25 5.77 -8.63
N ILE A 196 -16.35 4.44 -8.53
CA ILE A 196 -15.56 3.67 -7.56
C ILE A 196 -14.08 3.72 -7.94
N ALA A 197 -13.75 3.53 -9.22
CA ALA A 197 -12.38 3.63 -9.72
C ALA A 197 -11.76 5.02 -9.45
N GLU A 198 -12.50 6.10 -9.68
CA GLU A 198 -12.09 7.48 -9.38
C GLU A 198 -11.78 7.67 -7.89
N MET A 199 -12.70 7.24 -7.02
CA MET A 199 -12.54 7.35 -5.58
C MET A 199 -11.38 6.50 -5.05
N THR A 200 -11.24 5.27 -5.55
CA THR A 200 -10.10 4.40 -5.24
C THR A 200 -8.80 5.07 -5.66
N GLY A 201 -8.73 5.68 -6.85
CA GLY A 201 -7.56 6.42 -7.32
C GLY A 201 -7.16 7.57 -6.39
N HIS A 202 -8.11 8.28 -5.77
CA HIS A 202 -7.78 9.32 -4.79
C HIS A 202 -7.16 8.76 -3.50
N ILE A 203 -7.55 7.56 -3.07
CA ILE A 203 -6.95 6.88 -1.92
C ILE A 203 -5.53 6.41 -2.26
N VAL A 204 -5.31 5.93 -3.50
CA VAL A 204 -3.97 5.62 -4.01
C VAL A 204 -3.10 6.87 -4.03
N ASP A 205 -3.60 7.99 -4.56
CA ASP A 205 -2.86 9.25 -4.58
C ASP A 205 -2.47 9.71 -3.17
N MET A 206 -3.39 9.63 -2.21
CA MET A 206 -3.09 9.92 -0.80
C MET A 206 -1.96 9.01 -0.29
N TYR A 207 -2.03 7.71 -0.57
CA TYR A 207 -1.01 6.75 -0.18
C TYR A 207 0.36 7.07 -0.77
N ILE A 208 0.44 7.40 -2.07
CA ILE A 208 1.69 7.77 -2.74
C ILE A 208 2.33 8.98 -2.06
N PHE A 209 1.57 10.06 -1.85
CA PHE A 209 2.15 11.28 -1.26
C PHE A 209 2.60 11.08 0.18
N ASP A 210 1.84 10.33 0.99
CA ASP A 210 2.29 9.98 2.35
C ASP A 210 3.53 9.07 2.30
N ASN A 211 3.54 8.04 1.46
CA ASN A 211 4.65 7.10 1.30
C ASN A 211 5.94 7.82 0.91
N ASP A 212 5.92 8.54 -0.20
CA ASP A 212 7.11 9.19 -0.73
C ASP A 212 7.63 10.28 0.24
N THR A 213 6.75 11.03 0.91
CA THR A 213 7.21 12.08 1.84
C THR A 213 7.77 11.51 3.14
N ILE A 214 7.17 10.44 3.67
CA ILE A 214 7.65 9.76 4.88
C ILE A 214 8.96 9.01 4.59
N PHE A 215 9.07 8.37 3.42
CA PHE A 215 10.19 7.51 3.07
C PHE A 215 11.38 8.26 2.45
N TYR A 216 11.17 9.50 1.99
CA TYR A 216 12.19 10.34 1.37
C TYR A 216 13.52 10.36 2.14
N GLY A 217 13.48 10.45 3.48
CA GLY A 217 14.71 10.51 4.29
C GLY A 217 15.57 9.26 4.21
N ARG A 218 14.96 8.08 4.04
CA ARG A 218 15.67 6.81 3.88
C ARG A 218 16.18 6.63 2.45
N GLU A 219 15.33 6.87 1.47
CA GLU A 219 15.69 6.80 0.04
C GLU A 219 16.84 7.76 -0.31
N TYR A 220 16.78 9.00 0.20
CA TYR A 220 17.85 9.96 0.07
C TYR A 220 19.19 9.42 0.58
N ALA A 221 19.18 8.71 1.72
CA ALA A 221 20.39 8.14 2.33
C ALA A 221 20.92 6.91 1.59
N LEU A 222 20.08 6.20 0.84
CA LEU A 222 20.46 5.04 0.03
C LEU A 222 20.87 5.43 -1.41
N GLY A 223 20.70 6.70 -1.79
CA GLY A 223 20.89 7.17 -3.16
C GLY A 223 19.79 6.73 -4.13
N ASP A 224 18.75 6.06 -3.63
CA ASP A 224 17.61 5.59 -4.41
C ASP A 224 16.64 6.76 -4.68
N THR A 225 16.93 7.51 -5.72
CA THR A 225 16.30 8.82 -5.97
C THR A 225 15.43 8.85 -7.22
N GLY A 226 15.36 7.76 -7.98
CA GLY A 226 14.68 7.70 -9.28
C GLY A 226 13.16 7.62 -9.20
N HIS A 227 12.60 7.15 -8.08
CA HIS A 227 11.18 6.81 -7.96
C HIS A 227 10.49 7.43 -6.73
N ASN A 228 10.78 8.70 -6.43
CA ASN A 228 10.15 9.46 -5.34
C ASN A 228 9.73 10.87 -5.79
N ILE A 229 8.47 11.28 -5.52
CA ILE A 229 7.96 12.58 -5.93
C ILE A 229 8.74 13.78 -5.37
N VAL A 230 9.22 13.70 -4.13
CA VAL A 230 10.01 14.77 -3.49
C VAL A 230 11.32 14.94 -4.24
N THR A 231 12.00 13.85 -4.58
CA THR A 231 13.25 13.91 -5.35
C THR A 231 13.02 14.47 -6.75
N LEU A 232 11.98 14.00 -7.45
CA LEU A 232 11.65 14.51 -8.78
C LEU A 232 11.33 16.01 -8.75
N LEU A 233 10.58 16.49 -7.76
CA LEU A 233 10.27 17.91 -7.61
C LEU A 233 11.53 18.75 -7.28
N MET A 234 12.44 18.22 -6.47
CA MET A 234 13.73 18.85 -6.19
C MET A 234 14.59 18.95 -7.46
N GLN A 235 14.62 17.90 -8.27
CA GLN A 235 15.41 17.84 -9.51
C GLN A 235 14.80 18.67 -10.64
N GLU A 236 13.49 18.60 -10.85
CA GLU A 236 12.77 19.23 -11.97
C GLU A 236 12.55 20.72 -11.73
N TYR A 237 12.30 21.14 -10.49
CA TYR A 237 11.92 22.52 -10.16
C TYR A 237 12.87 23.25 -9.19
N GLY A 238 13.92 22.57 -8.69
CA GLY A 238 14.87 23.18 -7.73
C GLY A 238 14.25 23.51 -6.38
N ILE A 239 13.11 22.90 -6.04
CA ILE A 239 12.35 23.20 -4.84
C ILE A 239 12.87 22.32 -3.69
N ASP A 240 13.54 22.91 -2.70
CA ASP A 240 13.96 22.24 -1.46
C ASP A 240 12.73 21.85 -0.59
N VAL A 241 12.34 22.67 0.38
CA VAL A 241 11.25 22.35 1.32
C VAL A 241 9.86 22.40 0.68
N GLY A 242 9.71 23.14 -0.43
CA GLY A 242 8.42 23.28 -1.12
C GLY A 242 7.92 22.00 -1.81
N SER A 243 8.78 21.00 -2.01
CA SER A 243 8.40 19.71 -2.61
C SER A 243 7.47 18.92 -1.68
N VAL A 244 7.75 18.96 -0.37
CA VAL A 244 6.86 18.41 0.66
C VAL A 244 5.55 19.20 0.73
N ALA A 245 5.61 20.54 0.62
CA ALA A 245 4.39 21.36 0.61
C ALA A 245 3.52 21.09 -0.62
N TRP A 246 4.12 20.83 -1.79
CA TRP A 246 3.40 20.44 -3.00
C TRP A 246 2.71 19.08 -2.82
N ALA A 247 3.42 18.07 -2.30
CA ALA A 247 2.85 16.75 -2.04
C ALA A 247 1.70 16.84 -1.02
N THR A 248 1.86 17.67 0.02
CA THR A 248 0.80 17.99 1.00
C THR A 248 -0.44 18.56 0.35
N ALA A 249 -0.27 19.52 -0.57
CA ALA A 249 -1.39 20.16 -1.27
C ALA A 249 -2.12 19.18 -2.19
N ARG A 250 -1.38 18.31 -2.90
CA ARG A 250 -1.97 17.25 -3.74
C ARG A 250 -2.70 16.20 -2.90
N HIS A 251 -2.13 15.81 -1.76
CA HIS A 251 -2.80 14.94 -0.79
C HIS A 251 -4.13 15.54 -0.29
N ALA A 252 -4.14 16.83 0.07
CA ALA A 252 -5.36 17.53 0.50
C ALA A 252 -6.41 17.60 -0.62
N ALA A 253 -5.99 17.79 -1.87
CA ALA A 253 -6.88 17.77 -3.03
C ALA A 253 -7.51 16.38 -3.22
N ALA A 254 -6.72 15.30 -3.13
CA ALA A 254 -7.20 13.92 -3.21
C ALA A 254 -8.21 13.61 -2.10
N GLN A 255 -7.94 14.03 -0.86
CA GLN A 255 -8.91 13.91 0.24
C GLN A 255 -10.24 14.59 -0.06
N LYS A 256 -10.19 15.81 -0.60
CA LYS A 256 -11.40 16.55 -0.94
C LYS A 256 -12.18 15.80 -2.02
N ALA A 257 -11.50 15.38 -3.09
CA ALA A 257 -12.12 14.69 -4.21
C ALA A 257 -12.75 13.34 -3.80
N PHE A 258 -12.10 12.57 -2.92
CA PHE A 258 -12.69 11.36 -2.34
C PHE A 258 -14.00 11.65 -1.60
N LYS A 259 -14.01 12.70 -0.75
CA LYS A 259 -15.21 13.08 0.01
C LYS A 259 -16.33 13.59 -0.90
N ASP A 260 -16.00 14.42 -1.88
CA ASP A 260 -16.97 14.91 -2.87
C ASP A 260 -17.52 13.74 -3.72
N GLY A 261 -16.72 12.70 -3.97
CA GLY A 261 -17.13 11.47 -4.66
C GLY A 261 -18.26 10.72 -3.94
N LEU A 262 -18.29 10.72 -2.60
CA LEU A 262 -19.35 10.08 -1.82
C LEU A 262 -20.73 10.67 -2.10
N GLU A 263 -20.80 11.95 -2.47
CA GLU A 263 -22.06 12.64 -2.77
C GLU A 263 -22.58 12.34 -4.18
N ARG A 264 -21.72 11.81 -5.07
CA ARG A 264 -22.03 11.53 -6.48
C ARG A 264 -22.36 10.07 -6.77
N LEU A 265 -22.40 9.22 -5.73
CA LEU A 265 -22.63 7.79 -5.91
C LEU A 265 -24.04 7.54 -6.51
N PRO A 266 -24.13 6.80 -7.64
CA PRO A 266 -25.41 6.35 -8.13
C PRO A 266 -26.02 5.34 -7.15
N SER A 267 -27.34 5.37 -7.02
CA SER A 267 -28.06 4.36 -6.24
C SER A 267 -28.30 3.11 -7.09
N HIS A 268 -27.99 1.96 -6.52
CA HIS A 268 -28.25 0.62 -7.05
C HIS A 268 -29.28 -0.14 -6.18
N GLY A 269 -29.98 0.58 -5.30
CA GLY A 269 -30.91 0.04 -4.32
C GLY A 269 -30.27 -0.12 -2.94
N ALA A 270 -31.09 -0.03 -1.88
CA ALA A 270 -30.63 0.16 -0.51
C ALA A 270 -29.59 -0.88 -0.04
N GLN A 271 -29.69 -2.13 -0.46
CA GLN A 271 -28.75 -3.18 -0.08
C GLN A 271 -27.39 -3.05 -0.80
N ALA A 272 -27.39 -2.75 -2.10
CA ALA A 272 -26.17 -2.51 -2.86
C ALA A 272 -25.49 -1.22 -2.40
N ASP A 273 -26.27 -0.16 -2.16
CA ASP A 273 -25.75 1.12 -1.66
C ASP A 273 -25.09 0.98 -0.29
N ALA A 274 -25.64 0.14 0.59
CA ALA A 274 -25.03 -0.17 1.88
C ALA A 274 -23.68 -0.88 1.74
N GLN A 275 -23.59 -1.89 0.87
CA GLN A 275 -22.35 -2.62 0.60
C GLN A 275 -21.27 -1.75 -0.06
N VAL A 276 -21.64 -0.92 -1.03
CA VAL A 276 -20.72 0.05 -1.65
C VAL A 276 -20.22 1.06 -0.63
N LYS A 277 -21.11 1.58 0.22
CA LYS A 277 -20.73 2.50 1.31
C LYS A 277 -19.80 1.83 2.32
N GLU A 278 -20.02 0.55 2.64
CA GLU A 278 -19.13 -0.23 3.50
C GLU A 278 -17.73 -0.33 2.89
N TYR A 279 -17.63 -0.75 1.62
CA TYR A 279 -16.36 -0.81 0.88
C TYR A 279 -15.61 0.53 0.88
N LEU A 280 -16.30 1.64 0.56
CA LEU A 280 -15.69 2.98 0.53
C LEU A 280 -15.24 3.45 1.91
N ASN A 281 -15.99 3.11 2.98
CA ASN A 281 -15.50 3.32 4.33
C ASN A 281 -14.23 2.51 4.61
N GLY A 282 -14.16 1.28 4.09
CA GLY A 282 -12.98 0.43 4.15
C GLY A 282 -11.75 1.11 3.58
N LEU A 283 -11.86 1.72 2.39
CA LEU A 283 -10.77 2.50 1.79
C LEU A 283 -10.33 3.66 2.72
N GLY A 284 -11.31 4.38 3.28
CA GLY A 284 -11.03 5.50 4.19
C GLY A 284 -10.34 5.09 5.49
N TYR A 285 -10.69 3.93 6.05
CA TYR A 285 -10.01 3.36 7.21
C TYR A 285 -8.63 2.81 6.86
N TRP A 286 -8.49 2.17 5.69
CA TRP A 286 -7.24 1.60 5.21
C TRP A 286 -6.13 2.65 5.15
N ILE A 287 -6.38 3.79 4.49
CA ILE A 287 -5.39 4.86 4.37
C ILE A 287 -5.05 5.51 5.72
N ARG A 288 -6.03 5.63 6.63
CA ARG A 288 -5.79 6.11 7.99
C ARG A 288 -4.84 5.18 8.73
N ALA A 289 -5.07 3.88 8.63
CA ALA A 289 -4.30 2.92 9.38
C ALA A 289 -2.90 2.75 8.80
N TYR A 290 -2.73 2.83 7.47
CA TYR A 290 -1.41 3.01 6.85
C TYR A 290 -0.68 4.23 7.44
N HIS A 291 -1.32 5.40 7.48
CA HIS A 291 -0.71 6.61 8.04
C HIS A 291 -0.33 6.44 9.52
N VAL A 292 -1.04 5.62 10.31
CA VAL A 292 -0.61 5.34 11.69
C VAL A 292 0.56 4.35 11.72
N TRP A 293 0.50 3.31 10.89
CA TRP A 293 1.52 2.27 10.77
C TRP A 293 2.87 2.84 10.33
N SER A 294 2.88 3.82 9.43
CA SER A 294 4.08 4.45 8.90
C SER A 294 4.90 5.23 9.94
N PHE A 295 4.34 5.54 11.11
CA PHE A 295 5.12 6.08 12.23
C PHE A 295 5.43 5.05 13.31
N LYS A 296 4.93 3.82 13.21
CA LYS A 296 5.13 2.77 14.22
C LYS A 296 6.25 1.81 13.88
N ILE A 297 6.47 1.53 12.60
CA ILE A 297 7.47 0.52 12.23
C ILE A 297 8.87 1.09 12.17
N GLU A 298 9.84 0.26 12.57
CA GLU A 298 11.26 0.61 12.54
C GLU A 298 11.78 0.88 11.12
N ARG A 299 11.13 0.29 10.10
CA ARG A 299 11.47 0.40 8.67
C ARG A 299 11.69 1.85 8.19
N TYR A 300 11.09 2.84 8.87
CA TYR A 300 11.04 4.24 8.42
C TYR A 300 11.90 5.22 9.21
N PHE A 301 12.06 5.00 10.51
CA PHE A 301 12.69 5.99 11.40
C PHE A 301 13.73 5.39 12.35
N ASP A 302 14.23 4.18 12.08
CA ASP A 302 15.22 3.47 12.92
C ASP A 302 14.78 3.43 14.41
N GLY A 303 13.50 3.18 14.66
CA GLY A 303 12.90 3.16 16.01
C GLY A 303 12.51 4.53 16.58
N ARG A 304 12.69 5.65 15.85
CA ARG A 304 12.32 7.01 16.30
C ARG A 304 10.93 7.48 15.84
N GLY A 305 10.08 6.56 15.39
CA GLY A 305 8.81 6.90 14.75
C GLY A 305 7.86 7.71 15.64
N ASP A 306 7.78 7.40 16.94
CA ASP A 306 6.98 8.18 17.90
C ASP A 306 7.51 9.62 18.11
N GLU A 307 8.83 9.80 18.12
CA GLU A 307 9.46 11.12 18.20
C GLU A 307 9.16 11.95 16.95
N VAL A 308 9.31 11.36 15.76
CA VAL A 308 9.00 12.04 14.48
C VAL A 308 7.52 12.36 14.38
N LYS A 309 6.63 11.48 14.86
CA LYS A 309 5.20 11.72 14.88
C LYS A 309 4.81 12.93 15.73
N VAL A 310 5.47 13.14 16.86
CA VAL A 310 5.21 14.28 17.76
C VAL A 310 5.90 15.55 17.26
N SER A 311 7.20 15.46 16.97
CA SER A 311 8.03 16.61 16.57
C SER A 311 7.77 17.08 15.14
N ARG A 312 7.24 16.18 14.30
CA ARG A 312 7.12 16.32 12.85
C ARG A 312 8.44 16.58 12.15
N LEU A 313 9.58 16.40 12.81
CA LEU A 313 10.89 16.74 12.28
C LEU A 313 11.65 15.47 11.86
N VAL A 314 12.03 15.40 10.59
CA VAL A 314 12.87 14.31 10.05
C VAL A 314 14.29 14.85 9.87
N GLN A 315 15.28 14.10 10.37
CA GLN A 315 16.69 14.37 10.12
C GLN A 315 17.15 13.56 8.91
N LEU A 316 17.79 14.24 7.96
CA LEU A 316 18.36 13.59 6.78
C LEU A 316 19.76 13.07 7.14
N LYS A 317 20.02 11.79 6.83
CA LYS A 317 21.37 11.24 6.92
C LYS A 317 22.22 11.77 5.76
N PRO A 318 23.53 11.97 5.95
CA PRO A 318 24.43 12.22 4.84
C PRO A 318 24.36 11.05 3.83
N GLN A 319 24.50 11.40 2.55
CA GLN A 319 24.78 10.42 1.48
C GLN A 319 26.22 9.92 1.57
#